data_AF-A0A8J2M5F0-F1
#
_entry.id   AF-A0A8J2M5F0-F1
#
_cell.length_a   1.000
_cell.length_b   1.000
_cell.length_c   1.000
_cell.angle_alpha   90.00
_cell.angle_beta   90.00
_cell.angle_gamma   90.00
#
_symmetry.space_group_name_H-M   'P 1'
#
loop_
_entity.id
_entity.type
_entity.pdbx_description
1 polymer ?
#
loop_
_entity_poly.entity_id
_entity_poly.type
_entity_poly.pdbx_seq_one_letter_code
_entity_poly.pdbx_strand_id
1 'polypeptide(L)'
;MLLEKLKKNMKKNHPTSMSLINAYSNRRRPTIISSIPEDFKCTELSKMAKNESTRKLEQIDSNHINERVENLRKQVEKAMNDLPNQSPRKSFDSKNEKNELLNGSRKLAGACNAMISEIHNTGSGKNWSQIIEEVLEAAEEVTQITERIIQKSNSIFQAQLMATKTEQMLKSLLEVLQSAQEVQTKDSDSMKLLTARSTTLTATVRQLLSTVP
;
A
#
# COMPACT_ATOMS: atom_id res chain seq x y z
N MET A 1 -46.64 38.67 -48.26
CA MET A 1 -48.10 38.59 -48.05
C MET A 1 -48.44 37.12 -47.89
N LEU A 2 -49.12 36.73 -46.78
CA LEU A 2 -49.49 35.37 -46.35
C LEU A 2 -48.29 34.51 -45.85
N LEU A 3 -47.80 34.66 -44.61
CA LEU A 3 -48.42 34.30 -43.33
C LEU A 3 -49.13 32.93 -43.32
N GLU A 4 -48.52 32.04 -42.53
CA GLU A 4 -49.14 31.03 -41.67
C GLU A 4 -49.97 29.91 -42.29
N LYS A 5 -49.34 28.75 -42.43
CA LYS A 5 -49.96 27.46 -42.08
C LYS A 5 -48.89 26.38 -41.94
N LEU A 6 -48.40 26.19 -40.71
CA LEU A 6 -47.98 24.88 -40.19
C LEU A 6 -47.94 24.95 -38.66
N LYS A 7 -49.14 25.03 -38.09
CA LYS A 7 -49.41 24.88 -36.66
C LYS A 7 -49.67 23.41 -36.38
N LYS A 8 -48.66 22.65 -35.93
CA LYS A 8 -48.83 21.47 -35.04
C LYS A 8 -47.48 20.82 -34.72
N ASN A 9 -46.95 21.16 -33.54
CA ASN A 9 -46.54 20.21 -32.48
C ASN A 9 -45.64 20.94 -31.47
N MET A 10 -46.28 21.63 -30.52
CA MET A 10 -45.60 22.04 -29.30
C MET A 10 -45.35 20.79 -28.43
N LYS A 11 -44.16 20.20 -28.53
CA LYS A 11 -43.59 19.43 -27.43
C LYS A 11 -42.76 20.40 -26.59
N LYS A 12 -43.28 20.74 -25.42
CA LYS A 12 -42.57 21.43 -24.34
C LYS A 12 -41.38 20.56 -23.92
N ASN A 13 -40.18 20.93 -24.34
CA ASN A 13 -38.96 20.45 -23.69
C ASN A 13 -38.57 21.47 -22.63
N HIS A 14 -39.03 21.26 -21.40
CA HIS A 14 -38.38 21.85 -20.24
C HIS A 14 -36.93 21.35 -20.21
N PRO A 15 -35.92 22.21 -19.99
CA PRO A 15 -34.61 21.71 -19.60
C PRO A 15 -34.76 21.12 -18.20
N THR A 16 -34.67 19.80 -18.11
CA THR A 16 -34.63 19.08 -16.85
C THR A 16 -33.40 19.58 -16.08
N SER A 17 -33.64 20.46 -15.11
CA SER A 17 -32.70 20.81 -14.06
C SER A 17 -32.31 19.53 -13.33
N MET A 18 -31.21 18.90 -13.75
CA MET A 18 -30.65 17.77 -13.03
C MET A 18 -30.08 18.29 -11.71
N SER A 19 -30.74 17.92 -10.61
CA SER A 19 -30.19 18.06 -9.26
C SER A 19 -28.82 17.38 -9.18
N LEU A 20 -27.86 18.03 -8.52
CA LEU A 20 -26.49 17.54 -8.28
C LEU A 20 -26.47 16.14 -7.65
N ILE A 21 -27.53 15.78 -6.92
CA ILE A 21 -27.72 14.46 -6.31
C ILE A 21 -27.89 13.35 -7.37
N ASN A 22 -28.58 13.64 -8.47
CA ASN A 22 -28.79 12.67 -9.55
C ASN A 22 -27.51 12.43 -10.37
N ALA A 23 -26.61 13.42 -10.46
CA ALA A 23 -25.31 13.26 -11.11
C ALA A 23 -24.39 12.30 -10.33
N TYR A 24 -24.49 12.27 -9.00
CA TYR A 24 -23.69 11.38 -8.14
C TYR A 24 -24.26 9.95 -8.07
N SER A 25 -25.58 9.78 -8.19
CA SER A 25 -26.24 8.46 -8.08
C SER A 25 -25.93 7.52 -9.27
N ASN A 26 -25.68 8.06 -10.46
CA ASN A 26 -25.51 7.26 -11.68
C ASN A 26 -24.11 6.65 -11.88
N ARG A 27 -23.11 6.95 -11.03
CA ARG A 27 -21.78 6.32 -11.14
C ARG A 27 -21.67 4.95 -10.47
N ARG A 28 -22.73 4.44 -9.84
CA ARG A 28 -22.71 3.15 -9.12
C ARG A 28 -23.54 2.02 -9.75
N ARG A 29 -23.98 2.14 -11.01
CA ARG A 29 -24.51 1.01 -11.78
C ARG A 29 -23.62 0.69 -12.97
N PRO A 30 -23.06 -0.53 -13.08
CA PRO A 30 -22.53 -1.03 -14.33
C PRO A 30 -23.72 -1.29 -15.26
N THR A 31 -23.88 -0.46 -16.29
CA THR A 31 -24.74 -0.80 -17.44
C THR A 31 -23.97 -1.81 -18.28
N ILE A 32 -24.37 -3.08 -18.18
CA ILE A 32 -23.93 -4.13 -19.09
C ILE A 32 -24.40 -3.75 -20.50
N ILE A 33 -23.45 -3.44 -21.38
CA ILE A 33 -23.67 -3.43 -22.83
C ILE A 33 -22.62 -4.35 -23.44
N SER A 34 -23.10 -5.49 -23.94
CA SER A 34 -22.33 -6.46 -24.70
C SER A 34 -21.86 -5.87 -26.02
N SER A 35 -20.55 -5.88 -26.26
CA SER A 35 -19.97 -6.21 -27.56
C SER A 35 -18.51 -6.60 -27.34
N ILE A 36 -18.24 -7.91 -27.41
CA ILE A 36 -16.88 -8.46 -27.58
C ILE A 36 -16.63 -8.48 -29.10
N PRO A 37 -15.39 -8.23 -29.55
CA PRO A 37 -14.58 -9.37 -30.00
C PRO A 37 -13.14 -9.34 -29.46
N GLU A 38 -12.71 -10.52 -28.97
CA GLU A 38 -11.36 -11.12 -29.07
C GLU A 38 -10.21 -10.35 -28.38
N ASP A 39 -9.38 -10.90 -27.48
CA ASP A 39 -8.91 -12.26 -27.31
C ASP A 39 -8.24 -12.35 -25.92
N PHE A 40 -8.83 -13.06 -24.96
CA PHE A 40 -8.10 -13.63 -23.82
C PHE A 40 -8.82 -14.90 -23.41
N LYS A 41 -8.51 -16.01 -24.10
CA LYS A 41 -8.94 -17.35 -23.73
C LYS A 41 -8.45 -17.66 -22.31
N CYS A 42 -9.34 -17.50 -21.34
CA CYS A 42 -9.26 -18.19 -20.06
C CYS A 42 -9.32 -19.68 -20.37
N THR A 43 -8.16 -20.34 -20.33
CA THR A 43 -8.07 -21.77 -20.59
C THR A 43 -8.38 -22.47 -19.28
N GLU A 44 -9.65 -22.86 -19.09
CA GLU A 44 -10.00 -23.98 -18.23
C GLU A 44 -9.47 -25.26 -18.87
N LEU A 45 -8.46 -25.90 -18.27
CA LEU A 45 -8.13 -27.32 -18.43
C LEU A 45 -7.44 -27.74 -17.12
N SER A 46 -8.17 -28.41 -16.24
CA SER A 46 -8.23 -29.88 -16.16
C SER A 46 -7.09 -30.48 -15.34
N LYS A 47 -7.49 -30.92 -14.13
CA LYS A 47 -7.08 -32.12 -13.36
C LYS A 47 -5.62 -32.60 -13.42
N MET A 48 -5.09 -32.69 -12.19
CA MET A 48 -4.08 -33.64 -11.67
C MET A 48 -2.61 -33.40 -12.03
N ALA A 49 -1.89 -32.86 -11.04
CA ALA A 49 -0.76 -33.57 -10.44
C ALA A 49 -0.70 -33.24 -8.93
N LYS A 50 -1.04 -34.22 -8.09
CA LYS A 50 -0.69 -34.21 -6.67
C LYS A 50 0.83 -34.35 -6.58
N ASN A 51 1.55 -33.24 -6.58
CA ASN A 51 2.93 -33.22 -6.11
C ASN A 51 2.94 -32.46 -4.79
N GLU A 52 2.74 -33.23 -3.72
CA GLU A 52 2.99 -32.85 -2.34
C GLU A 52 4.50 -32.62 -2.19
N SER A 53 4.97 -31.47 -2.67
CA SER A 53 6.32 -30.98 -2.42
C SER A 53 6.28 -30.20 -1.11
N THR A 54 6.29 -30.93 -0.01
CA THR A 54 6.56 -30.42 1.34
C THR A 54 8.03 -29.96 1.44
N ARG A 55 8.40 -28.93 0.69
CA ARG A 55 9.59 -28.15 1.04
C ARG A 55 9.21 -27.28 2.22
N LYS A 56 9.61 -27.70 3.43
CA LYS A 56 9.59 -26.82 4.60
C LYS A 56 10.42 -25.59 4.24
N LEU A 57 9.77 -24.44 4.06
CA LEU A 57 10.47 -23.16 4.10
C LEU A 57 11.18 -23.07 5.46
N GLU A 58 12.41 -22.53 5.46
CA GLU A 58 13.19 -22.36 6.68
C GLU A 58 12.40 -21.60 7.74
N GLN A 59 12.42 -22.12 8.97
CA GLN A 59 11.80 -21.45 10.10
C GLN A 59 12.65 -20.24 10.48
N ILE A 60 12.17 -19.05 10.15
CA ILE A 60 12.80 -17.79 10.57
C ILE A 60 12.52 -17.55 12.04
N ASP A 61 13.52 -17.01 12.75
CA ASP A 61 13.38 -16.59 14.14
C ASP A 61 12.42 -15.38 14.25
N SER A 62 11.19 -15.65 14.67
CA SER A 62 10.17 -14.61 14.90
C SER A 62 10.63 -13.59 15.95
N ASN A 63 11.45 -13.99 16.92
CA ASN A 63 11.97 -13.06 17.93
C ASN A 63 12.91 -12.04 17.31
N HIS A 64 13.78 -12.49 16.39
CA HIS A 64 14.68 -11.60 15.66
C HIS A 64 13.92 -10.54 14.85
N ILE A 65 12.84 -10.93 14.15
CA ILE A 65 11.98 -9.99 13.41
C ILE A 65 11.36 -8.96 14.36
N ASN A 66 10.74 -9.43 15.44
CA ASN A 66 10.09 -8.56 16.42
C ASN A 66 11.09 -7.56 17.02
N GLU A 67 12.27 -8.04 17.44
CA GLU A 67 13.32 -7.20 17.99
C GLU A 67 13.77 -6.12 17.00
N ARG A 68 14.01 -6.49 15.74
CA ARG A 68 14.48 -5.54 14.73
C ARG A 68 13.43 -4.47 14.42
N VAL A 69 12.16 -4.85 14.27
CA VAL A 69 11.08 -3.87 14.07
C VAL A 69 10.91 -2.97 15.28
N GLU A 70 10.99 -3.50 16.50
CA GLU A 70 10.94 -2.67 17.72
C GLU A 70 12.12 -1.70 17.84
N ASN A 71 13.31 -2.10 17.40
CA ASN A 71 14.46 -1.19 17.35
C ASN A 71 14.24 -0.03 16.37
N LEU A 72 13.64 -0.29 15.20
CA LEU A 72 13.24 0.76 14.26
C LEU A 72 12.19 1.71 14.87
N ARG A 73 11.23 1.18 15.64
CA ARG A 73 10.24 2.00 16.35
C ARG A 73 10.91 2.91 17.38
N LYS A 74 11.81 2.37 18.20
CA LYS A 74 12.60 3.14 19.18
C LYS A 74 13.47 4.20 18.52
N GLN A 75 14.01 3.92 17.32
CA GLN A 75 14.78 4.90 16.55
C GLN A 75 13.91 6.11 16.15
N VAL A 76 12.69 5.87 15.67
CA VAL A 76 11.72 6.94 15.34
C VAL A 76 11.33 7.74 16.58
N GLU A 77 11.03 7.05 17.68
CA GLU A 77 10.67 7.69 18.96
C GLU A 77 11.82 8.56 19.48
N LYS A 78 13.05 8.04 19.45
CA LYS A 78 14.25 8.79 19.82
C LYS A 78 14.42 10.04 18.94
N ALA A 79 14.30 9.89 17.63
CA ALA A 79 14.43 11.02 16.70
C ALA A 79 13.42 12.14 16.99
N MET A 80 12.20 11.78 17.41
CA MET A 80 11.18 12.75 17.82
C MET A 80 11.51 13.42 19.15
N ASN A 81 12.01 12.66 20.14
CA ASN A 81 12.37 13.17 21.47
C ASN A 81 13.63 14.05 21.45
N ASP A 82 14.54 13.82 20.51
CA ASP A 82 15.77 14.59 20.34
C ASP A 82 15.54 15.94 19.64
N LEU A 83 14.31 16.25 19.23
CA LEU A 83 14.00 17.52 18.57
C LEU A 83 14.17 18.70 19.54
N PRO A 84 14.91 19.74 19.15
CA PRO A 84 15.01 20.94 19.97
C PRO A 84 13.64 21.63 20.04
N ASN A 85 13.24 22.04 21.25
CA ASN A 85 12.04 22.86 21.49
C ASN A 85 12.14 24.30 20.93
N GLN A 86 13.01 24.55 19.95
CA GLN A 86 13.24 25.86 19.37
C GLN A 86 12.86 25.88 17.89
N SER A 87 12.11 26.90 17.48
CA SER A 87 11.76 27.09 16.07
C SER A 87 13.02 27.22 15.20
N PRO A 88 13.14 26.42 14.13
CA PRO A 88 14.35 26.41 13.31
C PRO A 88 14.52 27.69 12.49
N ARG A 89 15.80 28.06 12.31
CA ARG A 89 16.24 29.34 11.76
C ARG A 89 16.44 29.34 10.23
N LYS A 90 16.23 28.22 9.53
CA LYS A 90 16.44 28.08 8.07
C LYS A 90 15.30 27.34 7.39
N SER A 91 14.97 27.71 6.16
CA SER A 91 14.01 27.00 5.31
C SER A 91 14.49 25.59 4.98
N PHE A 92 13.64 24.60 5.22
CA PHE A 92 13.90 23.19 4.93
C PHE A 92 13.54 22.88 3.47
N ASP A 93 14.52 22.47 2.66
CA ASP A 93 14.30 21.89 1.34
C ASP A 93 14.28 20.36 1.48
N SER A 94 13.07 19.79 1.45
CA SER A 94 12.79 18.36 1.64
C SER A 94 12.78 17.57 0.32
N LYS A 95 13.05 18.22 -0.81
CA LYS A 95 12.82 17.60 -2.13
C LYS A 95 13.67 16.35 -2.34
N ASN A 96 14.91 16.36 -1.83
CA ASN A 96 15.80 15.22 -1.92
C ASN A 96 15.29 14.05 -1.06
N GLU A 97 14.97 14.32 0.21
CA GLU A 97 14.46 13.32 1.15
C GLU A 97 13.11 12.74 0.70
N LYS A 98 12.27 13.53 0.04
CA LYS A 98 11.00 13.07 -0.56
C LYS A 98 11.24 12.03 -1.64
N ASN A 99 12.21 12.27 -2.53
CA ASN A 99 12.57 11.33 -3.58
C ASN A 99 13.20 10.06 -3.00
N GLU A 100 14.08 10.20 -2.01
CA GLU A 100 14.65 9.07 -1.28
C GLU A 100 13.56 8.24 -0.60
N LEU A 101 12.61 8.87 0.09
CA LEU A 101 11.51 8.19 0.78
C LEU A 101 10.62 7.43 -0.20
N LEU A 102 10.34 8.03 -1.35
CA LEU A 102 9.57 7.40 -2.43
C LEU A 102 10.31 6.20 -3.03
N ASN A 103 11.64 6.28 -3.20
CA ASN A 103 12.44 5.15 -3.65
C ASN A 103 12.51 4.03 -2.59
N GLY A 104 12.76 4.37 -1.32
CA GLY A 104 12.74 3.41 -0.20
C GLY A 104 11.38 2.72 -0.06
N SER A 105 10.30 3.49 -0.18
CA SER A 105 8.93 2.97 -0.15
C SER A 105 8.63 2.01 -1.32
N ARG A 106 9.16 2.28 -2.51
CA ARG A 106 9.05 1.37 -3.67
C ARG A 106 9.83 0.08 -3.45
N LYS A 107 11.05 0.18 -2.89
CA LYS A 107 11.85 -1.00 -2.53
C LYS A 107 11.11 -1.86 -1.51
N LEU A 108 10.56 -1.26 -0.45
CA LEU A 108 9.78 -1.97 0.56
C LEU A 108 8.57 -2.68 -0.06
N ALA A 109 7.79 -1.98 -0.90
CA ALA A 109 6.66 -2.59 -1.60
C ALA A 109 7.11 -3.74 -2.53
N GLY A 110 8.24 -3.58 -3.21
CA GLY A 110 8.83 -4.63 -4.05
C GLY A 110 9.23 -5.87 -3.25
N ALA A 111 9.91 -5.69 -2.11
CA ALA A 111 10.29 -6.76 -1.21
C ALA A 111 9.06 -7.49 -0.64
N CYS A 112 8.03 -6.76 -0.20
CA CYS A 112 6.77 -7.35 0.26
C CYS A 112 6.06 -8.14 -0.86
N ASN A 113 6.07 -7.65 -2.10
CA ASN A 113 5.49 -8.37 -3.23
C ASN A 113 6.28 -9.64 -3.57
N ALA A 114 7.61 -9.59 -3.49
CA ALA A 114 8.46 -10.77 -3.68
C ALA A 114 8.17 -11.82 -2.61
N MET A 115 8.00 -11.40 -1.36
CA MET A 115 7.60 -12.25 -0.25
C MET A 115 6.25 -12.92 -0.48
N ILE A 116 5.22 -12.16 -0.83
CA ILE A 116 3.89 -12.71 -1.13
C ILE A 116 3.97 -13.68 -2.32
N SER A 117 4.75 -13.34 -3.34
CA SER A 117 4.94 -14.18 -4.53
C SER A 117 5.63 -15.49 -4.21
N GLU A 118 6.59 -15.52 -3.28
CA GLU A 118 7.23 -16.75 -2.82
C GLU A 118 6.26 -17.66 -2.08
N ILE A 119 5.39 -17.09 -1.25
CA ILE A 119 4.33 -17.85 -0.56
C ILE A 119 3.41 -18.49 -1.60
N HIS A 120 3.08 -17.80 -2.70
CA HIS A 120 2.23 -18.33 -3.77
C HIS A 120 2.95 -19.34 -4.67
N ASN A 121 4.24 -19.12 -4.96
CA ASN A 121 5.03 -19.92 -5.88
C ASN A 121 6.16 -20.60 -5.10
N THR A 122 5.89 -21.77 -4.53
CA THR A 122 6.79 -22.57 -3.67
C THR A 122 8.02 -23.16 -4.40
N GLY A 123 8.58 -22.43 -5.36
CA GLY A 123 9.61 -22.92 -6.28
C GLY A 123 10.55 -21.84 -6.84
N SER A 124 10.54 -20.59 -6.36
CA SER A 124 11.42 -19.55 -6.92
C SER A 124 12.91 -19.72 -6.53
N GLY A 125 13.19 -20.57 -5.54
CA GLY A 125 14.57 -20.91 -5.14
C GLY A 125 15.26 -19.82 -4.33
N LYS A 126 14.60 -18.69 -4.03
CA LYS A 126 15.07 -17.74 -3.02
C LYS A 126 14.84 -18.29 -1.62
N ASN A 127 15.83 -18.18 -0.75
CA ASN A 127 15.68 -18.56 0.65
C ASN A 127 14.70 -17.61 1.33
N TRP A 128 13.70 -18.15 2.00
CA TRP A 128 12.71 -17.38 2.74
C TRP A 128 13.36 -16.38 3.72
N SER A 129 14.42 -16.82 4.39
CA SER A 129 15.26 -16.00 5.28
C SER A 129 15.81 -14.76 4.58
N GLN A 130 16.28 -14.90 3.33
CA GLN A 130 16.80 -13.78 2.53
C GLN A 130 15.68 -12.80 2.15
N ILE A 131 14.49 -13.29 1.81
CA ILE A 131 13.35 -12.43 1.45
C ILE A 131 12.92 -11.59 2.65
N ILE A 132 12.87 -12.18 3.84
CA ILE A 132 12.53 -11.41 5.06
C ILE A 132 13.62 -10.39 5.39
N GLU A 133 14.89 -10.74 5.19
CA GLU A 133 15.99 -9.79 5.35
C GLU A 133 15.85 -8.61 4.37
N GLU A 134 15.58 -8.86 3.08
CA GLU A 134 15.33 -7.82 2.08
C GLU A 134 14.16 -6.89 2.49
N VAL A 135 13.09 -7.45 3.10
CA VAL A 135 11.95 -6.67 3.62
C VAL A 135 12.36 -5.80 4.81
N LEU A 136 13.15 -6.34 5.74
CA LEU A 136 13.60 -5.62 6.94
C LEU A 136 14.58 -4.51 6.59
N GLU A 137 15.53 -4.76 5.69
CA GLU A 137 16.47 -3.76 5.17
C GLU A 137 15.73 -2.61 4.49
N ALA A 138 14.72 -2.92 3.65
CA ALA A 138 13.93 -1.88 2.98
C ALA A 138 13.11 -1.04 3.98
N ALA A 139 12.60 -1.65 5.05
CA ALA A 139 11.90 -0.95 6.12
C ALA A 139 12.83 -0.06 6.95
N GLU A 140 14.06 -0.53 7.17
CA GLU A 140 15.12 0.22 7.83
C GLU A 140 15.52 1.45 6.99
N GLU A 141 15.71 1.31 5.67
CA GLU A 141 15.97 2.45 4.78
C GLU A 141 14.87 3.52 4.91
N VAL A 142 13.59 3.12 4.88
CA VAL A 142 12.45 4.05 5.03
C VAL A 142 12.48 4.74 6.40
N THR A 143 12.81 4.00 7.46
CA THR A 143 12.94 4.52 8.83
C THR A 143 14.08 5.55 8.92
N GLN A 144 15.25 5.25 8.37
CA GLN A 144 16.41 6.16 8.37
C GLN A 144 16.14 7.45 7.56
N ILE A 145 15.43 7.35 6.43
CA ILE A 145 15.01 8.53 5.67
C ILE A 145 14.02 9.36 6.49
N THR A 146 13.05 8.71 7.16
CA THR A 146 12.08 9.39 8.03
C THR A 146 12.79 10.10 9.18
N GLU A 147 13.75 9.46 9.85
CA GLU A 147 14.55 10.07 10.92
C GLU A 147 15.24 11.35 10.42
N ARG A 148 15.88 11.31 9.25
CA ARG A 148 16.51 12.51 8.67
C ARG A 148 15.48 13.62 8.38
N ILE A 149 14.29 13.26 7.91
CA ILE A 149 13.20 14.23 7.71
C ILE A 149 12.76 14.82 9.06
N ILE A 150 12.59 14.00 10.10
CA ILE A 150 12.22 14.43 11.45
C ILE A 150 13.26 15.41 12.00
N GLN A 151 14.54 15.04 12.00
CA GLN A 151 15.63 15.86 12.53
C GLN A 151 15.79 17.20 11.82
N LYS A 152 15.46 17.28 10.53
CA LYS A 152 15.50 18.50 9.74
C LYS A 152 14.16 19.26 9.70
N SER A 153 13.10 18.69 10.28
CA SER A 153 11.75 19.24 10.18
C SER A 153 11.65 20.56 10.90
N ASN A 154 11.03 21.53 10.23
CA ASN A 154 10.85 22.85 10.79
C ASN A 154 9.63 23.00 11.72
N SER A 155 8.88 21.93 11.87
CA SER A 155 7.60 21.91 12.55
C SER A 155 7.51 20.64 13.38
N ILE A 156 7.34 20.81 14.70
CA ILE A 156 7.08 19.71 15.63
C ILE A 156 5.86 18.91 15.17
N PHE A 157 4.82 19.59 14.66
CA PHE A 157 3.65 18.93 14.11
C PHE A 157 3.99 18.01 12.94
N GLN A 158 4.81 18.48 11.98
CA GLN A 158 5.22 17.66 10.84
C GLN A 158 6.11 16.50 11.27
N ALA A 159 7.05 16.75 12.18
CA ALA A 159 7.91 15.69 12.72
C ALA A 159 7.10 14.61 13.44
N GLN A 160 6.15 15.01 14.30
CA GLN A 160 5.27 14.09 15.00
C GLN A 160 4.36 13.32 14.05
N LEU A 161 3.88 13.98 12.99
CA LEU A 161 3.08 13.33 11.96
C LEU A 161 3.91 12.28 11.19
N MET A 162 5.14 12.62 10.79
CA MET A 162 6.08 11.69 10.17
C MET A 162 6.36 10.49 11.08
N ALA A 163 6.71 10.74 12.34
CA ALA A 163 6.97 9.70 13.34
C ALA A 163 5.78 8.74 13.49
N THR A 164 4.58 9.31 13.69
CA THR A 164 3.34 8.54 13.84
C THR A 164 3.03 7.69 12.61
N LYS A 165 3.25 8.22 11.39
CA LYS A 165 3.01 7.47 10.16
C LYS A 165 4.03 6.35 9.93
N THR A 166 5.28 6.57 10.30
CA THR A 166 6.30 5.53 10.25
C THR A 166 6.03 4.44 11.28
N GLU A 167 5.60 4.78 12.49
CA GLU A 167 5.17 3.78 13.48
C GLU A 167 3.98 2.94 12.98
N GLN A 168 2.97 3.56 12.38
CA GLN A 168 1.83 2.86 11.78
C GLN A 168 2.27 1.91 10.66
N MET A 169 3.23 2.34 9.83
CA MET A 169 3.83 1.51 8.80
C MET A 169 4.58 0.31 9.41
N LEU A 170 5.46 0.53 10.38
CA LEU A 170 6.24 -0.53 11.04
C LEU A 170 5.34 -1.56 11.75
N LYS A 171 4.27 -1.09 12.41
CA LYS A 171 3.27 -1.99 13.00
C LYS A 171 2.58 -2.84 11.93
N SER A 172 2.12 -2.21 10.84
CA SER A 172 1.47 -2.94 9.75
C SER A 172 2.43 -3.93 9.07
N LEU A 173 3.72 -3.60 8.98
CA LEU A 173 4.74 -4.48 8.45
C LEU A 173 4.90 -5.72 9.32
N LEU A 174 4.97 -5.54 10.65
CA LEU A 174 5.06 -6.64 11.59
C LEU A 174 3.88 -7.60 11.46
N GLU A 175 2.66 -7.06 11.36
CA GLU A 175 1.44 -7.85 11.15
C GLU A 175 1.52 -8.66 9.84
N VAL A 176 2.05 -8.08 8.76
CA VAL A 176 2.25 -8.79 7.48
C VAL A 176 3.27 -9.92 7.66
N LEU A 177 4.41 -9.67 8.29
CA LEU A 177 5.46 -10.67 8.53
C LEU A 177 4.95 -11.84 9.38
N GLN A 178 4.18 -11.55 10.43
CA GLN A 178 3.53 -12.57 11.26
C GLN A 178 2.53 -13.41 10.45
N SER A 179 1.67 -12.79 9.65
CA SER A 179 0.76 -13.56 8.78
C SER A 179 1.48 -14.34 7.70
N ALA A 180 2.59 -13.83 7.17
CA ALA A 180 3.42 -14.55 6.21
C ALA A 180 4.04 -15.81 6.83
N GLN A 181 4.39 -15.77 8.11
CA GLN A 181 4.81 -16.95 8.89
C GLN A 181 3.64 -17.91 9.14
N GLU A 182 2.45 -17.41 9.47
CA GLU A 182 1.25 -18.23 9.73
C GLU A 182 0.78 -19.00 8.48
N VAL A 183 0.75 -18.34 7.31
CA VAL A 183 0.35 -18.94 6.03
C VAL A 183 1.22 -20.14 5.66
N GLN A 184 2.50 -20.14 6.05
CA GLN A 184 3.39 -21.29 5.84
C GLN A 184 2.97 -22.53 6.65
N THR A 185 2.27 -22.31 7.76
CA THR A 185 1.94 -23.38 8.70
C THR A 185 0.51 -23.90 8.55
N LYS A 186 -0.42 -23.16 7.90
CA LYS A 186 -1.84 -23.57 7.71
C LYS A 186 -2.68 -22.61 6.83
N ASP A 187 -3.66 -23.23 6.15
CA ASP A 187 -5.01 -22.76 5.77
C ASP A 187 -5.21 -21.60 4.77
N SER A 188 -6.31 -21.67 3.99
CA SER A 188 -6.68 -20.68 2.96
C SER A 188 -7.11 -19.34 3.53
N ASP A 189 -7.64 -19.32 4.76
CA ASP A 189 -8.07 -18.08 5.43
C ASP A 189 -6.88 -17.22 5.88
N SER A 190 -5.75 -17.84 6.19
CA SER A 190 -4.49 -17.14 6.47
C SER A 190 -4.03 -16.30 5.28
N MET A 191 -4.26 -16.78 4.05
CA MET A 191 -3.90 -16.04 2.83
C MET A 191 -4.76 -14.78 2.64
N LYS A 192 -6.05 -14.86 2.96
CA LYS A 192 -6.95 -13.69 2.93
C LYS A 192 -6.50 -12.64 3.95
N LEU A 193 -6.14 -13.09 5.15
CA LEU A 193 -5.61 -12.22 6.21
C LEU A 193 -4.31 -11.54 5.78
N LEU A 194 -3.37 -12.29 5.20
CA LEU A 194 -2.12 -11.74 4.65
C LEU A 194 -2.39 -10.68 3.58
N THR A 195 -3.33 -10.95 2.67
CA THR A 195 -3.71 -9.99 1.62
C THR A 195 -4.28 -8.70 2.21
N ALA A 196 -5.15 -8.83 3.22
CA ALA A 196 -5.73 -7.68 3.92
C ALA A 196 -4.65 -6.85 4.63
N ARG A 197 -3.75 -7.49 5.38
CA ARG A 197 -2.64 -6.83 6.07
C ARG A 197 -1.66 -6.16 5.10
N SER A 198 -1.39 -6.80 3.95
CA SER A 198 -0.53 -6.23 2.90
C SER A 198 -1.15 -5.00 2.25
N THR A 199 -2.48 -5.01 2.10
CA THR A 199 -3.24 -3.84 1.64
C THR A 199 -3.16 -2.70 2.66
N THR A 200 -3.28 -3.01 3.95
CA THR A 200 -3.09 -2.03 5.04
C THR A 200 -1.68 -1.44 5.01
N LEU A 201 -0.64 -2.26 4.85
CA LEU A 201 0.74 -1.78 4.74
C LEU A 201 0.93 -0.85 3.55
N THR A 202 0.34 -1.19 2.41
CA THR A 202 0.37 -0.31 1.22
C THR A 202 -0.30 1.03 1.51
N ALA A 203 -1.41 1.03 2.26
CA ALA A 203 -2.10 2.25 2.64
C ALA A 203 -1.28 3.11 3.62
N THR A 204 -0.63 2.51 4.62
CA THR A 204 0.21 3.24 5.58
C THR A 204 1.44 3.84 4.92
N VAL A 205 2.11 3.11 4.02
CA VAL A 205 3.22 3.63 3.21
C VAL A 205 2.78 4.83 2.36
N ARG A 206 1.61 4.75 1.71
CA ARG A 206 1.06 5.90 0.95
C ARG A 206 0.77 7.10 1.84
N GLN A 207 0.24 6.86 3.05
CA GLN A 207 0.00 7.93 4.00
C GLN A 207 1.31 8.59 4.44
N LEU A 208 2.36 7.82 4.74
CA LEU A 208 3.69 8.33 5.05
C LEU A 208 4.27 9.17 3.90
N LEU A 209 4.09 8.74 2.65
CA LEU A 209 4.54 9.54 1.50
C LEU A 209 3.79 10.87 1.37
N SER A 210 2.52 10.90 1.78
CA SER A 210 1.70 12.12 1.73
C SER A 210 2.00 13.14 2.81
N THR A 211 2.73 12.75 3.87
CA THR A 211 3.11 13.67 4.96
C THR A 211 4.34 14.49 4.65
N VAL A 212 5.12 14.12 3.63
CA VAL A 212 6.26 14.93 3.20
C VAL A 212 5.78 16.11 2.37
N PRO A 213 6.03 17.36 2.80
CA PRO A 213 5.65 18.56 2.06
C PRO A 213 6.22 18.59 0.63
#